data_AF-A0A1F5ZZL8-F1
#
_entry.id   AF-A0A1F5ZZL8-F1
#
_cell.length_a   1.000
_cell.length_b   1.000
_cell.length_c   1.000
_cell.angle_alpha   90.00
_cell.angle_beta   90.00
_cell.angle_gamma   90.00
#
_symmetry.space_group_name_H-M   'P 1'
#
loop_
_entity.id
_entity.type
_entity.pdbx_description
1 polymer ?
#
loop_
_entity_poly.entity_id
_entity_poly.type
_entity_poly.pdbx_seq_one_letter_code
_entity_poly.pdbx_strand_id
1 'polypeptide(L)'
;MKINFPQITRRYTAVKKISLVIIILATLISGIVFNITSEYINKRKILGVQSVEGVRQENENQQKVWKEDLNYWLNFKQKYPDYNYTYLKLADLYSKLNQAEESQKMWLKYEKEKRRSGF
;
A
#
# COMPACT_ATOMS: atom_id res chain seq x y z
N MET A 1 -31.62 83.21 3.15
CA MET A 1 -31.37 82.06 2.25
C MET A 1 -31.20 80.82 3.12
N LYS A 2 -32.14 79.86 3.12
CA LYS A 2 -32.06 78.64 3.94
C LYS A 2 -31.43 77.52 3.11
N ILE A 3 -30.31 76.97 3.59
CA ILE A 3 -29.61 75.86 2.95
C ILE A 3 -30.18 74.56 3.53
N ASN A 4 -30.84 73.77 2.69
CA ASN A 4 -31.31 72.42 3.06
C ASN A 4 -30.18 71.41 2.81
N PHE A 5 -29.73 70.74 3.87
CA PHE A 5 -28.83 69.59 3.74
C PHE A 5 -29.65 68.31 3.53
N PRO A 6 -29.31 67.47 2.54
CA PRO A 6 -30.02 66.22 2.30
C PRO A 6 -29.75 65.24 3.45
N GLN A 7 -30.81 64.71 4.06
CA GLN A 7 -30.71 63.65 5.05
C GLN A 7 -30.23 62.36 4.38
N ILE A 8 -28.95 62.03 4.58
CA ILE A 8 -28.40 60.73 4.18
C ILE A 8 -29.10 59.65 5.03
N THR A 9 -29.93 58.86 4.37
CA THR A 9 -30.75 57.83 5.01
C THR A 9 -29.86 56.75 5.65
N ARG A 10 -29.96 56.59 6.97
CA ARG A 10 -29.24 55.58 7.80
C ARG A 10 -29.30 54.13 7.30
N ARG A 11 -30.22 53.80 6.37
CA ARG A 11 -30.37 52.44 5.83
C ARG A 11 -29.22 52.02 4.90
N TYR A 12 -28.58 52.95 4.19
CA TYR A 12 -27.52 52.62 3.23
C TYR A 12 -26.21 52.13 3.90
N THR A 13 -25.94 52.53 5.14
CA THR A 13 -24.72 52.12 5.87
C THR A 13 -24.87 50.77 6.56
N ALA A 14 -26.09 50.39 6.98
CA ALA A 14 -26.35 49.10 7.63
C ALA A 14 -26.21 47.91 6.66
N VAL A 15 -26.71 48.03 5.43
CA VAL A 15 -26.66 46.97 4.40
C VAL A 15 -25.22 46.66 4.00
N LYS A 16 -24.36 47.67 3.85
CA LYS A 16 -22.92 47.47 3.54
C LYS A 16 -22.18 46.76 4.68
N LYS A 17 -22.50 47.04 5.94
CA LYS A 17 -21.91 46.36 7.10
C LYS A 17 -22.32 44.88 7.16
N ILE A 18 -23.59 44.57 6.92
CA ILE A 18 -24.09 43.18 6.91
C ILE A 18 -23.43 42.38 5.77
N SER A 19 -23.30 42.98 4.59
CA SER A 19 -22.65 42.34 3.45
C SER A 19 -21.17 42.04 3.70
N LEU A 20 -20.44 42.97 4.34
CA LEU A 20 -19.03 42.76 4.72
C LEU A 20 -18.87 41.60 5.72
N VAL A 21 -19.76 41.51 6.72
CA VAL A 21 -19.72 40.46 7.75
C VAL A 21 -19.97 39.08 7.13
N ILE A 22 -20.90 38.97 6.18
CA ILE A 22 -21.19 37.71 5.47
C ILE A 22 -19.97 37.27 4.63
N ILE A 23 -19.29 38.21 3.97
CA ILE A 23 -18.09 37.91 3.17
C ILE A 23 -16.96 37.38 4.06
N ILE A 24 -16.74 37.99 5.23
CA ILE A 24 -15.71 37.56 6.20
C ILE A 24 -16.04 36.18 6.78
N LEU A 25 -17.31 35.92 7.09
CA LEU A 25 -17.75 34.60 7.55
C LEU A 25 -17.56 33.52 6.48
N ALA A 26 -17.89 33.82 5.23
CA ALA A 26 -17.73 32.88 4.12
C ALA A 26 -16.26 32.51 3.87
N THR A 27 -15.34 33.49 3.94
CA THR A 27 -13.91 33.22 3.77
C THR A 27 -13.33 32.41 4.93
N LEU A 28 -13.75 32.69 6.17
CA LEU A 28 -13.37 31.90 7.34
C LEU A 28 -13.83 30.43 7.23
N ILE A 29 -15.09 30.21 6.85
CA ILE A 29 -15.65 28.86 6.69
C ILE A 29 -14.91 28.12 5.57
N SER A 30 -14.64 28.78 4.44
CA SER A 30 -13.91 28.17 3.32
C SER A 30 -12.48 27.77 3.72
N GLY A 31 -11.79 28.62 4.50
CA GLY A 31 -10.47 28.32 5.05
C GLY A 31 -10.46 27.12 6.00
N ILE A 32 -11.47 27.01 6.88
CA ILE A 32 -11.60 25.87 7.81
C ILE A 32 -11.87 24.57 7.05
N VAL A 33 -12.78 24.59 6.07
CA VAL A 33 -13.11 23.41 5.25
C VAL A 33 -11.90 22.95 4.44
N PHE A 34 -11.13 23.88 3.85
CA PHE A 34 -9.90 23.56 3.13
C PHE A 34 -8.83 22.92 4.04
N ASN A 35 -8.68 23.43 5.27
CA ASN A 35 -7.70 22.88 6.21
C ASN A 35 -8.08 21.46 6.65
N ILE A 36 -9.36 21.22 6.98
CA ILE A 36 -9.86 19.89 7.36
C ILE A 36 -9.73 18.89 6.22
N THR A 37 -10.10 19.28 4.99
CA THR A 37 -10.00 18.39 3.83
C THR A 37 -8.55 18.09 3.45
N SER A 38 -7.66 19.07 3.48
CA SER A 38 -6.23 18.85 3.19
C SER A 38 -5.55 17.96 4.24
N GLU A 39 -5.85 18.14 5.52
CA GLU A 39 -5.34 17.28 6.60
C GLU A 39 -5.85 15.84 6.45
N TYR A 40 -7.13 15.67 6.11
CA TYR A 40 -7.74 14.35 5.90
C TYR A 40 -7.15 13.61 4.69
N ILE A 41 -6.92 14.33 3.58
CA ILE A 41 -6.28 13.78 2.37
C ILE A 41 -4.82 13.39 2.65
N ASN A 42 -4.06 14.25 3.33
CA ASN A 42 -2.66 13.95 3.68
C ASN A 42 -2.54 12.75 4.62
N LYS A 43 -3.40 12.63 5.64
CA LYS A 43 -3.41 11.46 6.54
C LYS A 43 -3.69 10.16 5.79
N ARG A 44 -4.65 10.13 4.86
CA ARG A 44 -4.92 8.94 4.03
C ARG A 44 -3.76 8.59 3.11
N LYS A 45 -3.09 9.59 2.53
CA LYS A 45 -1.92 9.36 1.67
C LYS A 45 -0.75 8.74 2.43
N ILE A 46 -0.49 9.20 3.66
CA ILE A 46 0.59 8.68 4.53
C ILE A 46 0.30 7.24 4.97
N LEU A 47 -0.94 6.94 5.38
CA LEU A 47 -1.35 5.59 5.78
C LEU A 47 -1.29 4.59 4.62
N GLY A 48 -1.72 5.01 3.42
CA GLY A 48 -1.63 4.18 2.21
C GLY A 48 -0.18 3.84 1.85
N VAL A 49 0.73 4.81 1.91
CA VAL A 49 2.16 4.60 1.58
C VAL A 49 2.85 3.71 2.61
N GLN A 50 2.57 3.85 3.91
CA GLN A 50 3.13 2.96 4.94
C GLN A 50 2.66 1.51 4.79
N SER A 51 1.39 1.31 4.42
CA SER A 51 0.86 -0.05 4.22
C SER A 51 1.52 -0.78 3.03
N VAL A 52 1.83 -0.07 1.95
CA VAL A 52 2.47 -0.65 0.77
C VAL A 52 3.95 -0.97 1.04
N GLU A 53 4.66 -0.10 1.75
CA GLU A 53 6.07 -0.31 2.09
C GLU A 53 6.25 -1.45 3.10
N GLY A 54 5.36 -1.56 4.10
CA GLY A 54 5.37 -2.66 5.07
C GLY A 54 5.12 -4.02 4.41
N VAL A 55 4.12 -4.12 3.53
CA VAL A 55 3.83 -5.35 2.76
C VAL A 55 4.98 -5.71 1.83
N ARG A 56 5.65 -4.71 1.24
CA ARG A 56 6.83 -4.93 0.41
C ARG A 56 8.00 -5.50 1.23
N GLN A 57 8.29 -4.93 2.39
CA GLN A 57 9.35 -5.43 3.27
C GLN A 57 9.08 -6.84 3.80
N GLU A 58 7.82 -7.15 4.16
CA GLU A 58 7.43 -8.51 4.55
C GLU A 58 7.66 -9.51 3.42
N ASN A 59 7.31 -9.15 2.19
CA ASN A 59 7.50 -9.99 1.02
C ASN A 59 8.99 -10.17 0.67
N GLU A 60 9.81 -9.12 0.78
CA GLU A 60 11.26 -9.20 0.61
C GLU A 60 11.92 -10.12 1.67
N ASN A 61 11.50 -10.01 2.93
CA ASN A 61 11.96 -10.88 4.02
C ASN A 61 11.54 -12.34 3.78
N GLN A 62 10.31 -12.56 3.31
CA GLN A 62 9.81 -13.90 3.00
C GLN A 62 10.57 -14.56 1.84
N GLN A 63 10.88 -13.80 0.79
CA GLN A 63 11.73 -14.29 -0.29
C GLN A 63 13.14 -14.65 0.18
N LYS A 64 13.70 -13.88 1.12
CA LYS A 64 15.00 -14.20 1.71
C LYS A 64 14.96 -15.55 2.45
N VAL A 65 13.94 -15.77 3.27
CA VAL A 65 13.75 -17.06 3.97
C VAL A 65 13.62 -18.22 2.99
N TRP A 66 12.84 -18.06 1.91
CA TRP A 66 12.71 -19.11 0.89
C TRP A 66 14.02 -19.41 0.17
N LYS A 67 14.88 -18.40 -0.07
CA LYS A 67 16.22 -18.62 -0.65
C LYS A 67 17.13 -19.38 0.30
N GLU A 68 17.08 -19.08 1.59
CA GLU A 68 17.85 -19.80 2.61
C GLU A 68 17.40 -21.25 2.73
N ASP A 69 16.08 -21.50 2.75
CA ASP A 69 15.51 -22.86 2.77
C ASP A 69 15.84 -23.63 1.48
N LEU A 70 15.81 -22.96 0.32
CA LEU A 70 16.23 -23.56 -0.95
C LEU A 70 17.69 -24.04 -0.88
N ASN A 71 18.60 -23.20 -0.38
CA ASN A 71 20.01 -23.58 -0.21
C ASN A 71 20.18 -24.75 0.76
N TYR A 72 19.42 -24.76 1.86
CA TYR A 72 19.41 -25.87 2.80
C TYR A 72 19.01 -27.18 2.11
N TRP A 73 17.90 -27.20 1.37
CA TRP A 73 17.42 -28.42 0.70
C TRP A 73 18.32 -28.87 -0.45
N LEU A 74 18.96 -27.95 -1.16
CA LEU A 74 19.97 -28.29 -2.18
C LEU A 74 21.16 -29.01 -1.54
N ASN A 75 21.68 -28.50 -0.41
CA ASN A 75 22.75 -29.15 0.34
C ASN A 75 22.30 -30.48 0.96
N PHE A 76 21.07 -30.54 1.47
CA PHE A 76 20.48 -31.77 2.00
C PHE A 76 20.42 -32.85 0.92
N LYS A 77 20.01 -32.50 -0.31
CA LYS A 77 19.97 -33.44 -1.45
C LYS A 77 21.34 -33.99 -1.82
N GLN A 78 22.38 -33.18 -1.73
CA GLN A 78 23.75 -33.62 -1.97
C GLN A 78 24.21 -34.66 -0.94
N LYS A 79 23.83 -34.47 0.33
CA LYS A 79 24.15 -35.39 1.43
C LYS A 79 23.31 -36.67 1.42
N TYR A 80 22.04 -36.55 1.03
CA TYR A 80 21.06 -37.64 1.04
C TYR A 80 20.40 -37.78 -0.33
N PRO A 81 21.13 -38.30 -1.34
CA PRO A 81 20.63 -38.38 -2.71
C PRO A 81 19.42 -39.31 -2.86
N ASP A 82 19.23 -40.29 -2.00
CA ASP A 82 18.12 -41.25 -2.11
C ASP A 82 16.83 -40.74 -1.46
N TYR A 83 16.87 -39.59 -0.77
CA TYR A 83 15.69 -39.01 -0.16
C TYR A 83 14.85 -38.26 -1.20
N ASN A 84 14.03 -39.01 -1.94
CA ASN A 84 13.26 -38.54 -3.10
C ASN A 84 12.29 -37.39 -2.79
N TYR A 85 11.80 -37.31 -1.55
CA TYR A 85 10.91 -36.23 -1.10
C TYR A 85 11.56 -34.84 -1.17
N THR A 86 12.91 -34.78 -1.20
CA THR A 86 13.64 -33.53 -1.44
C THR A 86 13.25 -32.87 -2.77
N TYR A 87 12.97 -33.66 -3.82
CA TYR A 87 12.55 -33.09 -5.11
C TYR A 87 11.21 -32.36 -5.02
N LEU A 88 10.26 -32.86 -4.21
CA LEU A 88 8.99 -32.16 -3.97
C LEU A 88 9.22 -30.86 -3.21
N LYS A 89 10.10 -30.87 -2.19
CA LYS A 89 10.43 -29.65 -1.42
C LYS A 89 11.12 -28.60 -2.28
N LEU A 90 12.07 -29.00 -3.12
CA LEU A 90 12.72 -28.10 -4.07
C LEU A 90 11.70 -27.53 -5.08
N ALA A 91 10.78 -28.34 -5.59
CA ALA A 91 9.75 -27.88 -6.51
C ALA A 91 8.85 -26.77 -5.92
N ASP A 92 8.38 -26.96 -4.68
CA ASP A 92 7.59 -25.96 -3.95
C ASP A 92 8.37 -24.65 -3.73
N LEU A 93 9.63 -24.74 -3.30
CA LEU A 93 10.47 -23.57 -3.06
C LEU A 93 10.78 -22.80 -4.35
N TYR A 94 11.07 -23.51 -5.45
CA TYR A 94 11.24 -22.87 -6.76
C TYR A 94 9.95 -22.18 -7.22
N SER A 95 8.78 -22.78 -6.99
CA SER A 95 7.49 -22.14 -7.31
C SER A 95 7.28 -20.85 -6.51
N LYS A 96 7.56 -20.86 -5.20
CA LYS A 96 7.44 -19.67 -4.32
C LYS A 96 8.39 -18.54 -4.75
N LEU A 97 9.54 -18.90 -5.32
CA LEU A 97 10.54 -17.97 -5.84
C LEU A 97 10.30 -17.56 -7.30
N ASN A 98 9.14 -17.89 -7.88
CA ASN A 98 8.79 -17.62 -9.28
C ASN A 98 9.76 -18.25 -10.30
N GLN A 99 10.41 -19.36 -9.95
CA GLN A 99 11.29 -20.15 -10.81
C GLN A 99 10.53 -21.36 -11.34
N ALA A 100 9.59 -21.11 -12.25
CA ALA A 100 8.63 -22.11 -12.72
C ALA A 100 9.31 -23.29 -13.47
N GLU A 101 10.36 -23.01 -14.23
CA GLU A 101 11.07 -24.05 -15.00
C GLU A 101 11.80 -25.03 -14.07
N GLU A 102 12.50 -24.52 -13.07
CA GLU A 102 13.19 -25.29 -12.03
C GLU A 102 12.19 -26.09 -11.19
N SER A 103 11.06 -25.46 -10.84
CA SER A 103 9.97 -26.12 -10.13
C SER A 103 9.48 -27.34 -10.90
N GLN A 104 9.16 -27.17 -12.19
CA GLN A 104 8.70 -28.25 -13.06
C GLN A 104 9.76 -29.35 -13.22
N LYS A 105 11.04 -28.98 -13.40
CA LYS A 105 12.16 -29.94 -13.48
C LYS A 105 12.24 -30.82 -12.22
N MET A 106 12.12 -30.23 -11.04
CA MET A 106 12.16 -30.99 -9.78
C MET A 106 10.91 -31.86 -9.61
N TRP A 107 9.75 -31.37 -10.04
CA TRP A 107 8.52 -32.14 -9.96
C TRP A 107 8.55 -33.39 -10.83
N LEU A 108 9.05 -33.28 -12.06
CA LEU A 108 9.25 -34.43 -12.96
C LEU A 108 10.24 -35.45 -12.39
N LYS A 109 11.30 -35.00 -11.71
CA LYS A 109 12.24 -35.89 -11.01
C LYS A 109 11.55 -36.64 -9.88
N TYR A 110 10.76 -35.95 -9.06
CA TYR A 110 9.99 -36.59 -7.99
C TYR A 110 9.06 -37.67 -8.55
N GLU A 111 8.28 -37.36 -9.59
CA GLU A 111 7.37 -38.35 -10.18
C GLU A 111 8.10 -39.58 -10.71
N LYS A 112 9.25 -39.37 -11.35
CA LYS A 112 10.08 -40.47 -11.85
C LYS A 112 10.53 -41.38 -10.72
N GLU A 113 10.99 -40.81 -9.62
CA GLU A 113 11.46 -41.59 -8.46
C GLU A 113 10.32 -42.25 -7.68
N LYS A 114 9.16 -41.60 -7.59
CA LYS A 114 7.95 -42.19 -7.03
C LYS A 114 7.56 -43.47 -7.80
N ARG A 115 7.49 -43.39 -9.13
CA ARG A 115 7.20 -44.56 -9.99
C ARG A 115 8.22 -45.68 -9.83
N ARG A 116 9.51 -45.34 -9.62
CA ARG A 116 10.58 -46.32 -9.41
C ARG A 116 10.51 -47.02 -8.05
N SER A 117 10.01 -46.34 -7.03
CA SER A 117 9.92 -46.88 -5.67
C SER A 117 8.67 -47.73 -5.41
N GLY A 118 7.80 -47.89 -6.41
CA GLY A 118 6.63 -48.78 -6.33
C GLY A 118 5.50 -48.29 -5.42
N PHE A 119 5.52 -47.00 -5.03
CA PHE A 119 4.49 -46.32 -4.24
C PHE A 119 3.54 -45.45 -5.08
#